data_AF-A0A6G8RTV7-F1
#
_entry.id   AF-A0A6G8RTV7-F1
#
_cell.length_a   1.000
_cell.length_b   1.000
_cell.length_c   1.000
_cell.angle_alpha   90.00
_cell.angle_beta   90.00
_cell.angle_gamma   90.00
#
_symmetry.space_group_name_H-M   'P 1'
#
loop_
_entity.id
_entity.type
_entity.pdbx_description
1 polymer ?
#
loop_
_entity_poly.entity_id
_entity_poly.type
_entity_poly.pdbx_seq_one_letter_code
_entity_poly.pdbx_strand_id
1 'polypeptide(L)'
;MHFKNQDDYKVWADQQEKGAIGGGIFTPDGPEDYVGAIPAIRAVVYFKEGYSDEMRKAIIECFDDYQVYAKDYLTWLWQDEPPKGEKATSAYKDAKPLLDILKSYSQMKAFNLLYTSGKEKFATGAWEFNVGGVSKWQVENGTYQSVLTFSMPIAWVEENTKVFIGLFIKCAQRLKANHGYAGYACIISRIRDNKNEPTEAYFSRKFWAMNVGNPFLEADHLLHGIKTVSWLTAVNYEWFNKVREEEALNSELPMNWFIGYDYGNGIVIQAGNLPLSGSDEIDPLPAPYVLLNRVLKPLRVEKIQTLHRGNYSTEEIPLIKGYRAEAWMKRFDIEDDQKLEYFEKLQNEPKLNAQHAFLDRRIDWK
;
A
#
# COMPACT_ATOMS: atom_id res chain seq x y z
N MET A 1 -16.37 24.43 6.68
CA MET A 1 -15.29 23.44 6.51
C MET A 1 -14.09 24.06 5.83
N HIS A 2 -14.22 24.95 4.84
CA HIS A 2 -13.05 25.58 4.22
C HIS A 2 -12.37 26.62 5.10
N PHE A 3 -11.04 26.72 5.01
CA PHE A 3 -10.25 27.78 5.65
C PHE A 3 -10.47 29.11 4.93
N LYS A 4 -10.51 30.22 5.68
CA LYS A 4 -10.76 31.55 5.08
C LYS A 4 -9.50 32.17 4.49
N ASN A 5 -8.33 31.80 5.00
CA ASN A 5 -7.03 32.34 4.59
C ASN A 5 -5.89 31.34 4.93
N GLN A 6 -4.66 31.69 4.54
CA GLN A 6 -3.47 30.85 4.76
C GLN A 6 -3.06 30.75 6.23
N ASP A 7 -3.32 31.76 7.05
CA ASP A 7 -2.96 31.75 8.46
C ASP A 7 -3.88 30.83 9.27
N ASP A 8 -5.18 30.80 8.95
CA ASP A 8 -6.12 29.82 9.49
C ASP A 8 -5.65 28.38 9.21
N TYR A 9 -5.15 28.12 8.00
CA TYR A 9 -4.60 26.81 7.64
C TYR A 9 -3.33 26.47 8.42
N LYS A 10 -2.41 27.43 8.60
CA LYS A 10 -1.19 27.20 9.40
C LYS A 10 -1.52 26.86 10.85
N VAL A 11 -2.41 27.63 11.47
CA VAL A 11 -2.86 27.39 12.85
C VAL A 11 -3.50 26.01 12.97
N TRP A 12 -4.30 25.60 11.98
CA TRP A 12 -4.87 24.26 11.93
C TRP A 12 -3.79 23.18 11.79
N ALA A 13 -2.84 23.35 10.86
CA ALA A 13 -1.78 22.39 10.58
C ALA A 13 -0.87 22.17 11.79
N ASP A 14 -0.55 23.22 12.54
CA ASP A 14 0.25 23.16 13.77
C ASP A 14 -0.42 22.34 14.90
N GLN A 15 -1.74 22.10 14.80
CA GLN A 15 -2.50 21.27 15.74
C GLN A 15 -2.68 19.82 15.26
N GLN A 16 -2.19 19.49 14.07
CA GLN A 16 -2.28 18.14 13.50
C GLN A 16 -1.01 17.33 13.72
N GLU A 17 -1.10 16.03 13.41
CA GLU A 17 0.08 15.18 13.31
C GLU A 17 1.05 15.73 12.24
N LYS A 18 2.35 15.57 12.48
CA LYS A 18 3.38 16.04 11.54
C LYS A 18 3.15 15.43 10.15
N GLY A 19 3.04 16.31 9.15
CA GLY A 19 2.80 15.91 7.75
C GLY A 19 1.34 15.75 7.37
N ALA A 20 0.39 15.95 8.29
CA ALA A 20 -1.03 15.99 7.95
C ALA A 20 -1.34 17.16 7.00
N ILE A 21 -2.18 16.89 6.00
CA ILE A 21 -2.56 17.83 4.97
C ILE A 21 -4.09 17.98 4.97
N GLY A 22 -4.55 19.24 4.96
CA GLY A 22 -5.96 19.59 4.90
C GLY A 22 -6.64 19.00 3.66
N GLY A 23 -7.85 18.47 3.85
CA GLY A 23 -8.56 17.82 2.74
C GLY A 23 -8.97 18.80 1.66
N GLY A 24 -8.99 18.36 0.41
CA GLY A 24 -9.34 19.25 -0.71
C GLY A 24 -8.33 20.35 -1.04
N ILE A 25 -7.11 20.33 -0.48
CA ILE A 25 -6.14 21.42 -0.68
C ILE A 25 -5.81 21.72 -2.16
N PHE A 26 -5.89 20.72 -3.04
CA PHE A 26 -5.67 20.85 -4.48
C PHE A 26 -6.97 20.78 -5.30
N THR A 27 -8.14 20.99 -4.69
CA THR A 27 -9.41 21.16 -5.41
C THR A 27 -9.72 22.65 -5.59
N PRO A 28 -10.61 23.03 -6.53
CA PRO A 28 -10.98 24.43 -6.74
C PRO A 28 -11.64 25.08 -5.51
N ASP A 29 -12.31 24.29 -4.68
CA ASP A 29 -12.98 24.76 -3.45
C ASP A 29 -11.98 25.10 -2.33
N GLY A 30 -10.72 24.68 -2.47
CA GLY A 30 -9.65 24.92 -1.50
C GLY A 30 -9.71 24.03 -0.26
N PRO A 31 -8.73 24.16 0.65
CA PRO A 31 -8.55 23.25 1.77
C PRO A 31 -9.69 23.34 2.79
N GLU A 32 -10.05 22.17 3.34
CA GLU A 32 -11.04 21.96 4.39
C GLU A 32 -10.39 21.55 5.71
N ASP A 33 -11.07 21.89 6.80
CA ASP A 33 -10.74 21.63 8.20
C ASP A 33 -10.99 20.17 8.58
N TYR A 34 -10.21 19.28 7.96
CA TYR A 34 -10.02 17.88 8.33
C TYR A 34 -8.75 17.34 7.68
N VAL A 35 -8.16 16.28 8.25
CA VAL A 35 -7.01 15.60 7.64
C VAL A 35 -7.48 14.79 6.45
N GLY A 36 -7.20 15.28 5.24
CA GLY A 36 -7.57 14.61 4.00
C GLY A 36 -6.46 13.74 3.42
N ALA A 37 -5.21 14.00 3.79
CA ALA A 37 -4.04 13.24 3.39
C ALA A 37 -2.96 13.25 4.47
N ILE A 38 -2.22 12.14 4.60
CA ILE A 38 -1.06 12.04 5.51
C ILE A 38 -0.02 11.04 4.99
N PRO A 39 1.28 11.37 5.00
CA PRO A 39 2.36 10.43 4.66
C PRO A 39 2.46 9.28 5.66
N ALA A 40 2.60 8.05 5.15
CA ALA A 40 2.75 6.85 5.96
C ALA A 40 3.56 5.79 5.20
N ILE A 41 3.88 4.67 5.86
CA ILE A 41 4.27 3.44 5.16
C ILE A 41 3.03 2.57 5.05
N ARG A 42 2.63 2.23 3.82
CA ARG A 42 1.47 1.38 3.51
C ARG A 42 1.92 0.06 2.95
N ALA A 43 1.34 -1.02 3.46
CA ALA A 43 1.37 -2.34 2.86
C ALA A 43 0.07 -2.62 2.11
N VAL A 44 0.17 -3.39 1.02
CA VAL A 44 -0.93 -3.87 0.20
C VAL A 44 -0.71 -5.36 -0.07
N VAL A 45 -1.73 -6.17 0.17
CA VAL A 45 -1.71 -7.62 -0.03
C VAL A 45 -2.91 -8.01 -0.88
N TYR A 46 -2.68 -8.66 -2.02
CA TYR A 46 -3.71 -9.17 -2.91
C TYR A 46 -3.84 -10.68 -2.75
N PHE A 47 -5.07 -11.15 -2.54
CA PHE A 47 -5.37 -12.54 -2.26
C PHE A 47 -6.74 -12.95 -2.81
N LYS A 48 -6.96 -14.25 -2.96
CA LYS A 48 -8.22 -14.77 -3.50
C LYS A 48 -9.24 -15.04 -2.40
N GLU A 49 -10.51 -15.14 -2.77
CA GLU A 49 -11.55 -15.75 -1.93
C GLU A 49 -11.79 -15.11 -0.55
N GLY A 50 -11.77 -13.78 -0.44
CA GLY A 50 -12.08 -13.09 0.82
C GLY A 50 -13.47 -13.39 1.41
N TYR A 51 -14.38 -13.99 0.63
CA TYR A 51 -15.65 -14.50 1.13
C TYR A 51 -15.52 -15.77 2.00
N SER A 52 -14.46 -16.56 1.84
CA SER A 52 -14.36 -17.89 2.43
C SER A 52 -14.12 -17.81 3.95
N ASP A 53 -14.56 -18.83 4.69
CA ASP A 53 -14.39 -18.86 6.14
C ASP A 53 -12.91 -18.91 6.54
N GLU A 54 -12.09 -19.60 5.73
CA GLU A 54 -10.63 -19.66 5.92
C GLU A 54 -10.02 -18.26 5.79
N MET A 55 -10.31 -17.54 4.71
CA MET A 55 -9.74 -16.21 4.47
C MET A 55 -10.30 -15.18 5.46
N ARG A 56 -11.57 -15.26 5.85
CA ARG A 56 -12.13 -14.41 6.90
C ARG A 56 -11.42 -14.61 8.24
N LYS A 57 -11.12 -15.86 8.62
CA LYS A 57 -10.29 -16.14 9.80
C LYS A 57 -8.89 -15.54 9.67
N ALA A 58 -8.23 -15.72 8.52
CA ALA A 58 -6.92 -15.13 8.25
C ALA A 58 -6.93 -13.60 8.34
N ILE A 59 -7.96 -12.93 7.80
CA ILE A 59 -8.15 -11.48 7.90
C ILE A 59 -8.24 -11.03 9.36
N ILE A 60 -9.02 -11.75 10.18
CA ILE A 60 -9.15 -11.46 11.62
C ILE A 60 -7.80 -11.57 12.31
N GLU A 61 -7.04 -12.64 12.08
CA GLU A 61 -5.71 -12.81 12.67
C GLU A 61 -4.72 -11.72 12.21
N CYS A 62 -4.83 -11.23 10.97
CA CYS A 62 -4.04 -10.09 10.50
C CYS A 62 -4.42 -8.79 11.22
N PHE A 63 -5.71 -8.58 11.46
CA PHE A 63 -6.19 -7.42 12.20
C PHE A 63 -5.79 -7.49 13.67
N ASP A 64 -5.89 -8.65 14.31
CA ASP A 64 -5.48 -8.85 15.71
C ASP A 64 -3.99 -8.51 15.89
N ASP A 65 -3.11 -8.98 14.99
CA ASP A 65 -1.68 -8.65 15.00
C ASP A 65 -1.42 -7.15 14.75
N TYR A 66 -2.24 -6.49 13.92
CA TYR A 66 -2.16 -5.04 13.70
C TYR A 66 -2.60 -4.26 14.95
N GLN A 67 -3.68 -4.71 15.61
CA GLN A 67 -4.24 -4.07 16.80
C GLN A 67 -3.27 -4.06 17.99
N VAL A 68 -2.31 -5.00 18.06
CA VAL A 68 -1.24 -4.97 19.07
C VAL A 68 -0.55 -3.60 19.12
N TYR A 69 -0.41 -2.93 17.98
CA TYR A 69 0.26 -1.63 17.86
C TYR A 69 -0.71 -0.47 17.64
N ALA A 70 -1.80 -0.71 16.90
CA ALA A 70 -2.64 0.36 16.40
C ALA A 70 -3.85 0.70 17.30
N LYS A 71 -4.28 -0.21 18.20
CA LYS A 71 -5.58 -0.12 18.88
C LYS A 71 -5.84 1.22 19.59
N ASP A 72 -4.80 1.82 20.17
CA ASP A 72 -4.93 3.05 20.97
C ASP A 72 -5.01 4.31 20.08
N TYR A 73 -4.73 4.16 18.78
CA TYR A 73 -4.82 5.23 17.79
C TYR A 73 -6.10 5.17 16.95
N LEU A 74 -6.75 4.00 16.87
CA LEU A 74 -7.94 3.81 16.04
C LEU A 74 -9.16 4.52 16.63
N THR A 75 -9.84 5.30 15.80
CA THR A 75 -10.94 6.18 16.20
C THR A 75 -12.26 5.78 15.54
N TRP A 76 -12.22 5.28 14.30
CA TRP A 76 -13.41 4.97 13.50
C TRP A 76 -13.30 3.64 12.78
N LEU A 77 -14.45 2.97 12.64
CA LEU A 77 -14.72 1.92 11.67
C LEU A 77 -15.73 2.44 10.66
N TRP A 78 -15.40 2.34 9.37
CA TRP A 78 -16.30 2.55 8.25
C TRP A 78 -16.56 1.24 7.52
N GLN A 79 -17.80 1.05 7.06
CA GLN A 79 -18.23 -0.11 6.29
C GLN A 79 -18.91 0.36 5.01
N ASP A 80 -18.49 -0.19 3.87
CA ASP A 80 -19.19 0.02 2.60
C ASP A 80 -20.44 -0.87 2.56
N GLU A 81 -21.57 -0.28 2.19
CA GLU A 81 -22.88 -0.95 2.08
C GLU A 81 -23.14 -2.02 3.16
N PRO A 82 -23.13 -1.66 4.45
CA PRO A 82 -23.23 -2.62 5.55
C PRO A 82 -24.51 -3.48 5.46
N PRO A 83 -24.48 -4.75 5.89
CA PRO A 83 -25.67 -5.57 5.98
C PRO A 83 -26.66 -5.00 7.00
N LYS A 84 -27.92 -5.45 6.93
CA LYS A 84 -28.97 -5.00 7.84
C LYS A 84 -28.55 -5.25 9.31
N GLY A 85 -28.55 -4.19 10.12
CA GLY A 85 -28.16 -4.26 11.54
C GLY A 85 -26.72 -3.83 11.82
N GLU A 86 -25.92 -3.61 10.78
CA GLU A 86 -24.61 -2.95 10.86
C GLU A 86 -24.73 -1.45 10.53
N LYS A 87 -23.75 -0.66 11.00
CA LYS A 87 -23.68 0.79 10.75
C LYS A 87 -22.59 1.08 9.74
N ALA A 88 -22.86 2.02 8.83
CA ALA A 88 -21.86 2.47 7.85
C ALA A 88 -20.66 3.14 8.52
N THR A 89 -20.85 3.72 9.71
CA THR A 89 -19.74 4.28 10.50
C THR A 89 -20.01 4.13 11.99
N SER A 90 -19.00 3.69 12.74
CA SER A 90 -19.03 3.56 14.19
C SER A 90 -17.72 4.09 14.79
N ALA A 91 -17.78 4.67 15.98
CA ALA A 91 -16.56 4.92 16.74
C ALA A 91 -15.91 3.57 17.06
N TYR A 92 -14.59 3.47 16.95
CA TYR A 92 -13.86 2.21 17.09
C TYR A 92 -14.10 1.55 18.45
N LYS A 93 -14.12 2.33 19.54
CA LYS A 93 -14.41 1.84 20.90
C LYS A 93 -15.81 1.20 21.05
N ASP A 94 -16.75 1.58 20.19
CA ASP A 94 -18.14 1.11 20.20
C ASP A 94 -18.40 0.10 19.07
N ALA A 95 -17.37 -0.23 18.27
CA ALA A 95 -17.48 -1.17 17.17
C ALA A 95 -17.53 -2.61 17.68
N LYS A 96 -18.28 -3.46 16.97
CA LYS A 96 -18.28 -4.90 17.23
C LYS A 96 -16.92 -5.50 16.87
N PRO A 97 -16.51 -6.63 17.47
CA PRO A 97 -15.36 -7.39 17.01
C PRO A 97 -15.48 -7.73 15.52
N LEU A 98 -14.34 -7.72 14.81
CA LEU A 98 -14.30 -7.98 13.36
C LEU A 98 -14.91 -9.34 12.99
N LEU A 99 -14.76 -10.35 13.86
CA LEU A 99 -15.40 -11.66 13.71
C LEU A 99 -16.93 -11.55 13.58
N ASP A 100 -17.57 -10.76 14.44
CA ASP A 100 -19.03 -10.63 14.47
C ASP A 100 -19.53 -9.83 13.27
N ILE A 101 -18.77 -8.80 12.85
CA ILE A 101 -19.03 -8.06 11.62
C ILE A 101 -18.97 -8.99 10.43
N LEU A 102 -17.89 -9.75 10.24
CA LEU A 102 -17.74 -10.64 9.09
C LEU A 102 -18.78 -11.75 9.07
N LYS A 103 -19.21 -12.28 10.23
CA LYS A 103 -20.33 -13.24 10.33
C LYS A 103 -21.66 -12.67 9.82
N SER A 104 -21.85 -11.36 9.91
CA SER A 104 -23.08 -10.71 9.41
C SER A 104 -23.11 -10.58 7.87
N TYR A 105 -21.96 -10.70 7.21
CA TYR A 105 -21.88 -10.67 5.74
C TYR A 105 -22.10 -12.06 5.15
N SER A 106 -23.07 -12.20 4.26
CA SER A 106 -23.21 -13.37 3.39
C SER A 106 -21.96 -13.57 2.53
N GLN A 107 -21.57 -14.82 2.26
CA GLN A 107 -20.46 -15.14 1.34
C GLN A 107 -20.75 -14.67 -0.11
N MET A 108 -22.02 -14.44 -0.44
CA MET A 108 -22.44 -13.92 -1.74
C MET A 108 -22.37 -12.38 -1.85
N LYS A 109 -22.00 -11.69 -0.77
CA LYS A 109 -21.87 -10.23 -0.76
C LYS A 109 -20.42 -9.84 -0.50
N ALA A 110 -19.88 -8.94 -1.32
CA ALA A 110 -18.60 -8.32 -1.07
C ALA A 110 -18.67 -7.44 0.19
N PHE A 111 -17.53 -7.22 0.83
CA PHE A 111 -17.43 -6.29 1.94
C PHE A 111 -16.23 -5.39 1.76
N ASN A 112 -16.28 -4.21 2.38
CA ASN A 112 -15.15 -3.31 2.52
C ASN A 112 -15.24 -2.64 3.89
N LEU A 113 -14.20 -2.79 4.69
CA LEU A 113 -14.11 -2.35 6.08
C LEU A 113 -12.84 -1.53 6.26
N LEU A 114 -12.97 -0.34 6.82
CA LEU A 114 -11.89 0.60 7.04
C LEU A 114 -11.82 1.01 8.50
N TYR A 115 -10.74 0.63 9.18
CA TYR A 115 -10.35 1.17 10.48
C TYR A 115 -9.33 2.28 10.26
N THR A 116 -9.53 3.43 10.89
CA THR A 116 -8.62 4.59 10.73
C THR A 116 -8.41 5.33 12.05
N SER A 117 -7.32 6.08 12.12
CA SER A 117 -6.95 7.01 13.19
C SER A 117 -7.38 8.46 12.94
N GLY A 118 -8.17 8.71 11.87
CA GLY A 118 -8.68 10.05 11.57
C GLY A 118 -9.48 10.65 12.73
N LYS A 119 -9.29 11.94 13.02
CA LYS A 119 -10.01 12.61 14.12
C LYS A 119 -11.51 12.66 13.82
N GLU A 120 -11.88 13.16 12.65
CA GLU A 120 -13.26 13.17 12.16
C GLU A 120 -13.61 11.83 11.50
N LYS A 121 -14.89 11.45 11.54
CA LYS A 121 -15.40 10.19 10.97
C LYS A 121 -15.16 9.98 9.47
N PHE A 122 -14.75 11.03 8.76
CA PHE A 122 -14.45 11.03 7.33
C PHE A 122 -13.00 11.43 7.05
N ALA A 123 -12.19 11.73 8.07
CA ALA A 123 -10.79 12.05 7.91
C ALA A 123 -9.94 10.78 7.83
N THR A 124 -8.71 10.94 7.35
CA THR A 124 -7.70 9.88 7.38
C THR A 124 -6.70 10.09 8.52
N GLY A 125 -5.86 9.09 8.75
CA GLY A 125 -4.76 9.11 9.70
C GLY A 125 -3.69 8.10 9.30
N ALA A 126 -2.49 8.20 9.87
CA ALA A 126 -1.36 7.36 9.48
C ALA A 126 -1.55 5.88 9.87
N TRP A 127 -2.35 5.60 10.90
CA TRP A 127 -2.81 4.25 11.24
C TRP A 127 -4.11 3.96 10.49
N GLU A 128 -4.03 3.08 9.48
CA GLU A 128 -5.17 2.59 8.70
C GLU A 128 -5.09 1.06 8.60
N PHE A 129 -6.22 0.37 8.71
CA PHE A 129 -6.38 -1.01 8.29
C PHE A 129 -7.63 -1.10 7.43
N ASN A 130 -7.48 -1.47 6.17
CA ASN A 130 -8.56 -1.55 5.21
C ASN A 130 -8.58 -2.93 4.57
N VAL A 131 -9.73 -3.57 4.55
CA VAL A 131 -9.90 -4.88 3.95
C VAL A 131 -11.18 -4.94 3.14
N GLY A 132 -11.06 -5.48 1.93
CA GLY A 132 -12.19 -5.76 1.07
C GLY A 132 -12.12 -7.17 0.53
N GLY A 133 -13.14 -7.95 0.87
CA GLY A 133 -13.32 -9.32 0.42
C GLY A 133 -14.30 -9.37 -0.75
N VAL A 134 -13.88 -9.97 -1.85
CA VAL A 134 -14.76 -10.21 -3.00
C VAL A 134 -15.75 -11.33 -2.68
N SER A 135 -16.95 -11.26 -3.26
CA SER A 135 -17.97 -12.30 -3.07
C SER A 135 -17.62 -13.60 -3.79
N LYS A 136 -18.30 -14.69 -3.41
CA LYS A 136 -18.16 -15.98 -4.10
C LYS A 136 -18.46 -15.89 -5.59
N TRP A 137 -19.54 -15.20 -5.97
CA TRP A 137 -19.92 -14.99 -7.37
C TRP A 137 -18.85 -14.24 -8.17
N GLN A 138 -18.21 -13.23 -7.56
CA GLN A 138 -17.13 -12.49 -8.20
C GLN A 138 -15.90 -13.36 -8.48
N VAL A 139 -15.56 -14.26 -7.56
CA VAL A 139 -14.46 -15.22 -7.77
C VAL A 139 -14.80 -16.24 -8.84
N GLU A 140 -16.02 -16.77 -8.85
CA GLU A 140 -16.48 -17.73 -9.87
C GLU A 140 -16.46 -17.14 -11.29
N ASN A 141 -16.68 -15.82 -11.42
CA ASN A 141 -16.52 -15.11 -12.70
C ASN A 141 -15.06 -14.87 -13.11
N GLY A 142 -14.10 -15.13 -12.21
CA GLY A 142 -12.67 -15.08 -12.51
C GLY A 142 -12.09 -13.67 -12.70
N THR A 143 -12.83 -12.61 -12.33
CA THR A 143 -12.45 -11.22 -12.64
C THR A 143 -12.03 -10.38 -11.44
N TYR A 144 -12.14 -10.90 -10.21
CA TYR A 144 -11.89 -10.12 -9.00
C TYR A 144 -10.95 -10.83 -8.02
N GLN A 145 -10.21 -10.02 -7.25
CA GLN A 145 -9.45 -10.49 -6.08
C GLN A 145 -9.64 -9.58 -4.88
N SER A 146 -9.46 -10.15 -3.69
CA SER A 146 -9.57 -9.44 -2.42
C SER A 146 -8.29 -8.69 -2.10
N VAL A 147 -8.41 -7.64 -1.29
CA VAL A 147 -7.28 -6.79 -0.93
C VAL A 147 -7.32 -6.48 0.56
N LEU A 148 -6.14 -6.52 1.17
CA LEU A 148 -5.89 -6.02 2.52
C LEU A 148 -4.80 -4.96 2.44
N THR A 149 -5.00 -3.83 3.09
CA THR A 149 -3.99 -2.79 3.27
C THR A 149 -3.88 -2.42 4.73
N PHE A 150 -2.67 -2.11 5.18
CA PHE A 150 -2.48 -1.45 6.47
C PHE A 150 -1.39 -0.39 6.37
N SER A 151 -1.46 0.62 7.21
CA SER A 151 -0.44 1.66 7.31
C SER A 151 -0.08 2.01 8.74
N MET A 152 1.13 2.55 8.88
CA MET A 152 1.69 3.05 10.13
C MET A 152 2.51 4.33 9.85
N PRO A 153 2.67 5.23 10.83
CA PRO A 153 3.50 6.42 10.68
C PRO A 153 4.93 6.08 10.25
N ILE A 154 5.52 6.92 9.39
CA ILE A 154 6.88 6.72 8.85
C ILE A 154 7.90 6.54 9.97
N ALA A 155 7.96 7.50 10.91
CA ALA A 155 8.91 7.47 12.03
C ALA A 155 8.75 6.19 12.87
N TRP A 156 7.51 5.75 13.09
CA TRP A 156 7.26 4.52 13.84
C TRP A 156 7.82 3.30 13.11
N VAL A 157 7.67 3.21 11.79
CA VAL A 157 8.21 2.09 10.98
C VAL A 157 9.73 2.13 10.90
N GLU A 158 10.35 3.31 10.83
CA GLU A 158 11.81 3.44 10.85
C GLU A 158 12.39 2.95 12.19
N GLU A 159 11.71 3.22 13.31
CA GLU A 159 12.09 2.74 14.64
C GLU A 159 11.75 1.25 14.85
N ASN A 160 10.67 0.76 14.25
CA ASN A 160 10.11 -0.58 14.45
C ASN A 160 10.13 -1.43 13.17
N THR A 161 11.18 -1.29 12.37
CA THR A 161 11.27 -1.84 11.01
C THR A 161 10.93 -3.33 10.92
N LYS A 162 11.53 -4.15 11.79
CA LYS A 162 11.28 -5.60 11.83
C LYS A 162 9.85 -5.95 12.20
N VAL A 163 9.17 -5.12 13.00
CA VAL A 163 7.76 -5.34 13.34
C VAL A 163 6.89 -5.17 12.11
N PHE A 164 7.08 -4.10 11.34
CA PHE A 164 6.33 -3.87 10.10
C PHE A 164 6.59 -4.98 9.08
N ILE A 165 7.87 -5.34 8.85
CA ILE A 165 8.25 -6.44 7.94
C ILE A 165 7.60 -7.75 8.38
N GLY A 166 7.68 -8.07 9.68
CA GLY A 166 7.11 -9.27 10.25
C GLY A 166 5.60 -9.34 10.07
N LEU A 167 4.89 -8.23 10.29
CA LEU A 167 3.44 -8.14 10.05
C LEU A 167 3.12 -8.36 8.57
N PHE A 168 3.84 -7.72 7.65
CA PHE A 168 3.62 -7.90 6.21
C PHE A 168 3.81 -9.35 5.77
N ILE A 169 4.87 -10.02 6.23
CA ILE A 169 5.13 -11.44 5.95
C ILE A 169 4.01 -12.32 6.50
N LYS A 170 3.58 -12.11 7.75
CA LYS A 170 2.48 -12.88 8.36
C LYS A 170 1.18 -12.70 7.59
N CYS A 171 0.84 -11.47 7.19
CA CYS A 171 -0.34 -11.19 6.39
C CYS A 171 -0.27 -11.91 5.03
N ALA A 172 0.87 -11.81 4.34
CA ALA A 172 1.08 -12.50 3.07
C ALA A 172 0.94 -14.03 3.20
N GLN A 173 1.50 -14.61 4.27
CA GLN A 173 1.40 -16.03 4.57
C GLN A 173 -0.05 -16.47 4.84
N ARG A 174 -0.74 -15.83 5.80
CA ARG A 174 -2.10 -16.21 6.21
C ARG A 174 -3.11 -16.08 5.08
N LEU A 175 -2.97 -15.02 4.28
CA LEU A 175 -3.85 -14.75 3.15
C LEU A 175 -3.45 -15.50 1.89
N LYS A 176 -2.38 -16.31 1.91
CA LYS A 176 -1.84 -17.01 0.73
C LYS A 176 -1.71 -16.04 -0.46
N ALA A 177 -1.06 -14.90 -0.20
CA ALA A 177 -1.03 -13.79 -1.15
C ALA A 177 -0.52 -14.24 -2.53
N ASN A 178 -1.13 -13.71 -3.59
CA ASN A 178 -0.58 -13.84 -4.94
C ASN A 178 0.59 -12.88 -5.11
N HIS A 179 0.40 -11.65 -4.65
CA HIS A 179 1.40 -10.60 -4.64
C HIS A 179 1.03 -9.49 -3.66
N GLY A 180 1.95 -8.57 -3.46
CA GLY A 180 1.77 -7.42 -2.59
C GLY A 180 3.00 -6.53 -2.58
N TYR A 181 2.89 -5.37 -1.97
CA TYR A 181 4.00 -4.45 -1.83
C TYR A 181 3.82 -3.55 -0.62
N ALA A 182 4.93 -3.05 -0.07
CA ALA A 182 4.89 -2.07 1.00
C ALA A 182 6.01 -1.03 0.88
N GLY A 183 5.70 0.22 1.22
CA GLY A 183 6.63 1.35 1.14
C GLY A 183 5.92 2.68 1.42
N TYR A 184 6.59 3.80 1.10
CA TYR A 184 6.01 5.13 1.24
C TYR A 184 4.64 5.23 0.56
N ALA A 185 3.70 5.93 1.18
CA ALA A 185 2.37 6.20 0.65
C ALA A 185 1.87 7.54 1.18
N CYS A 186 0.88 8.11 0.48
CA CYS A 186 0.06 9.19 1.01
C CYS A 186 -1.32 8.59 1.28
N ILE A 187 -1.65 8.37 2.55
CA ILE A 187 -2.97 7.85 2.92
C ILE A 187 -3.95 8.99 2.77
N ILE A 188 -4.96 8.81 1.94
CA ILE A 188 -6.03 9.78 1.73
C ILE A 188 -7.32 9.32 2.38
N SER A 189 -8.18 10.27 2.73
CA SER A 189 -9.53 9.97 3.21
C SER A 189 -10.31 9.19 2.14
N ARG A 190 -10.53 7.89 2.38
CA ARG A 190 -11.28 7.01 1.48
C ARG A 190 -12.76 7.38 1.36
N ILE A 191 -13.33 7.96 2.42
CA ILE A 191 -14.74 8.37 2.47
C ILE A 191 -14.99 9.63 1.61
N ARG A 192 -13.93 10.38 1.31
CA ARG A 192 -13.91 11.58 0.46
C ARG A 192 -12.75 11.50 -0.54
N ASP A 193 -12.59 10.36 -1.19
CA ASP A 193 -11.46 10.07 -2.07
C ASP A 193 -11.34 11.10 -3.21
N ASN A 194 -12.46 11.44 -3.85
CA ASN A 194 -12.54 12.44 -4.90
C ASN A 194 -11.87 13.76 -4.49
N LYS A 195 -12.10 14.24 -3.26
CA LYS A 195 -11.51 15.50 -2.77
C LYS A 195 -10.01 15.40 -2.50
N ASN A 196 -9.45 14.20 -2.33
CA ASN A 196 -8.10 13.99 -1.80
C ASN A 196 -7.14 13.26 -2.75
N GLU A 197 -7.64 12.58 -3.78
CA GLU A 197 -6.83 12.07 -4.89
C GLU A 197 -5.97 13.15 -5.58
N PRO A 198 -6.43 14.41 -5.75
CA PRO A 198 -5.57 15.50 -6.23
C PRO A 198 -4.30 15.69 -5.39
N THR A 199 -4.41 15.53 -4.08
CA THR A 199 -3.29 15.60 -3.14
C THR A 199 -2.34 14.43 -3.31
N GLU A 200 -2.84 13.20 -3.40
CA GLU A 200 -2.00 12.03 -3.68
C GLU A 200 -1.28 12.16 -5.03
N ALA A 201 -1.98 12.66 -6.06
CA ALA A 201 -1.43 12.91 -7.38
C ALA A 201 -0.33 13.99 -7.34
N TYR A 202 -0.48 15.05 -6.54
CA TYR A 202 0.58 16.05 -6.36
C TYR A 202 1.82 15.41 -5.74
N PHE A 203 1.67 14.69 -4.62
CA PHE A 203 2.80 14.11 -3.90
C PHE A 203 3.50 12.99 -4.66
N SER A 204 2.80 12.26 -5.53
CA SER A 204 3.44 11.25 -6.39
C SER A 204 4.53 11.79 -7.33
N ARG A 205 4.50 13.09 -7.63
CA ARG A 205 5.52 13.77 -8.43
C ARG A 205 6.71 14.25 -7.60
N LYS A 206 6.50 14.38 -6.29
CA LYS A 206 7.52 14.75 -5.29
C LYS A 206 8.21 13.55 -4.68
N PHE A 207 7.48 12.44 -4.55
CA PHE A 207 7.95 11.18 -3.99
C PHE A 207 7.64 10.06 -4.98
N TRP A 208 8.55 9.84 -5.91
CA TRP A 208 8.39 8.93 -7.03
C TRP A 208 8.24 7.48 -6.59
N ALA A 209 8.83 7.08 -5.47
CA ALA A 209 8.69 5.71 -4.97
C ALA A 209 7.42 5.48 -4.14
N MET A 210 6.63 6.53 -3.90
CA MET A 210 5.39 6.46 -3.15
C MET A 210 4.36 5.59 -3.87
N ASN A 211 3.71 4.68 -3.13
CA ASN A 211 2.55 3.91 -3.55
C ASN A 211 1.34 4.84 -3.74
N VAL A 212 0.75 4.81 -4.94
CA VAL A 212 -0.37 5.68 -5.33
C VAL A 212 -1.62 4.88 -5.63
N GLY A 213 -2.78 5.45 -5.35
CA GLY A 213 -4.07 4.98 -5.84
C GLY A 213 -4.79 4.09 -4.85
N ASN A 214 -5.94 3.60 -5.30
CA ASN A 214 -6.81 2.75 -4.50
C ASN A 214 -6.65 1.26 -4.88
N PRO A 215 -6.05 0.43 -4.01
CA PRO A 215 -5.81 -0.99 -4.29
C PRO A 215 -7.06 -1.81 -4.65
N PHE A 216 -8.24 -1.41 -4.21
CA PHE A 216 -9.50 -2.08 -4.53
C PHE A 216 -9.95 -1.85 -5.98
N LEU A 217 -9.51 -0.76 -6.61
CA LEU A 217 -9.88 -0.42 -7.99
C LEU A 217 -9.04 -1.15 -9.02
N GLU A 218 -7.80 -1.39 -8.65
CA GLU A 218 -6.79 -1.99 -9.51
C GLU A 218 -6.74 -3.52 -9.38
N ALA A 219 -7.39 -4.07 -8.35
CA ALA A 219 -7.37 -5.50 -8.02
C ALA A 219 -7.68 -6.39 -9.24
N ASP A 220 -8.70 -6.04 -10.02
CA ASP A 220 -9.17 -6.83 -11.17
C ASP A 220 -8.17 -6.84 -12.33
N HIS A 221 -7.31 -5.82 -12.40
CA HIS A 221 -6.24 -5.71 -13.39
C HIS A 221 -4.95 -6.41 -12.96
N LEU A 222 -4.89 -6.91 -11.72
CA LEU A 222 -3.69 -7.49 -11.10
C LEU A 222 -3.80 -9.00 -10.85
N LEU A 223 -4.75 -9.68 -11.49
CA LEU A 223 -4.97 -11.12 -11.28
C LEU A 223 -3.81 -12.01 -11.75
N HIS A 224 -3.05 -11.51 -12.73
CA HIS A 224 -2.02 -12.26 -13.46
C HIS A 224 -0.68 -11.53 -13.50
N GLY A 225 -0.47 -10.57 -12.60
CA GLY A 225 0.79 -9.84 -12.53
C GLY A 225 0.80 -8.81 -11.42
N ILE A 226 1.94 -8.16 -11.26
CA ILE A 226 2.16 -7.14 -10.24
C ILE A 226 1.94 -5.73 -10.80
N LYS A 227 1.58 -4.80 -9.93
CA LYS A 227 1.49 -3.38 -10.27
C LYS A 227 2.87 -2.72 -10.35
N THR A 228 3.69 -2.97 -9.34
CA THR A 228 4.97 -2.29 -9.12
C THR A 228 5.80 -3.06 -8.09
N VAL A 229 7.04 -2.61 -7.91
CA VAL A 229 7.92 -3.02 -6.80
C VAL A 229 8.00 -1.89 -5.77
N SER A 230 8.38 -2.23 -4.55
CA SER A 230 8.59 -1.27 -3.45
C SER A 230 9.63 -1.80 -2.47
N TRP A 231 9.76 -1.15 -1.30
CA TRP A 231 10.66 -1.57 -0.22
C TRP A 231 10.50 -3.05 0.11
N LEU A 232 9.25 -3.49 0.31
CA LEU A 232 8.89 -4.90 0.39
C LEU A 232 8.04 -5.26 -0.81
N THR A 233 8.36 -6.35 -1.50
CA THR A 233 7.58 -6.85 -2.63
C THR A 233 7.30 -8.34 -2.45
N ALA A 234 6.02 -8.70 -2.31
CA ALA A 234 5.58 -10.08 -2.21
C ALA A 234 5.17 -10.61 -3.58
N VAL A 235 5.64 -11.80 -3.95
CA VAL A 235 5.30 -12.50 -5.20
C VAL A 235 5.12 -13.98 -4.89
N ASN A 236 4.10 -14.63 -5.42
CA ASN A 236 3.91 -16.08 -5.27
C ASN A 236 5.02 -16.87 -5.98
N TYR A 237 5.25 -18.12 -5.59
CA TYR A 237 6.28 -18.94 -6.22
C TYR A 237 5.96 -19.28 -7.68
N GLU A 238 4.68 -19.37 -8.05
CA GLU A 238 4.28 -19.63 -9.44
C GLU A 238 4.87 -18.57 -10.41
N TRP A 239 4.86 -17.30 -10.01
CA TRP A 239 5.40 -16.20 -10.82
C TRP A 239 6.89 -16.00 -10.58
N PHE A 240 7.33 -16.05 -9.32
CA PHE A 240 8.74 -15.82 -8.99
C PHE A 240 9.67 -16.88 -9.57
N ASN A 241 9.25 -18.15 -9.65
CA ASN A 241 10.07 -19.22 -10.21
C ASN A 241 10.41 -18.99 -11.69
N LYS A 242 9.51 -18.39 -12.47
CA LYS A 242 9.77 -18.03 -13.87
C LYS A 242 10.92 -17.03 -13.98
N VAL A 243 10.91 -16.01 -13.12
CA VAL A 243 12.00 -15.02 -13.05
C VAL A 243 13.29 -15.67 -12.57
N ARG A 244 13.23 -16.53 -11.54
CA ARG A 244 14.41 -17.22 -11.00
C ARG A 244 15.09 -18.14 -12.02
N GLU A 245 14.31 -18.77 -12.90
CA GLU A 245 14.82 -19.67 -13.94
C GLU A 245 15.50 -18.91 -15.08
N GLU A 246 15.07 -17.68 -15.37
CA GLU A 246 15.58 -16.85 -16.46
C GLU A 246 16.72 -15.92 -16.03
N GLU A 247 16.74 -15.47 -14.77
CA GLU A 247 17.66 -14.44 -14.27
C GLU A 247 18.75 -15.00 -13.36
N ALA A 248 19.95 -14.44 -13.47
CA ALA A 248 21.06 -14.72 -12.55
C ALA A 248 20.87 -13.92 -11.23
N LEU A 249 19.86 -14.27 -10.42
CA LEU A 249 19.42 -13.49 -9.25
C LEU A 249 20.52 -13.10 -8.26
N ASN A 250 21.54 -13.94 -8.05
CA ASN A 250 22.68 -13.59 -7.18
C ASN A 250 23.49 -12.39 -7.70
N SER A 251 23.54 -12.20 -9.02
CA SER A 251 24.20 -11.07 -9.67
C SER A 251 23.26 -9.87 -9.79
N GLU A 252 21.98 -10.12 -10.10
CA GLU A 252 21.00 -9.06 -10.30
C GLU A 252 20.51 -8.41 -8.98
N LEU A 253 20.42 -9.21 -7.91
CA LEU A 253 19.98 -8.79 -6.58
C LEU A 253 21.03 -9.17 -5.52
N PRO A 254 22.16 -8.43 -5.42
CA PRO A 254 23.22 -8.77 -4.50
C PRO A 254 22.73 -8.77 -3.05
N MET A 255 22.97 -9.88 -2.35
CA MET A 255 22.41 -10.14 -1.01
C MET A 255 22.90 -9.18 0.10
N ASN A 256 23.82 -8.28 -0.21
CA ASN A 256 24.21 -7.21 0.70
C ASN A 256 23.13 -6.11 0.80
N TRP A 257 22.26 -5.97 -0.20
CA TRP A 257 21.18 -4.96 -0.23
C TRP A 257 19.78 -5.57 -0.38
N PHE A 258 19.71 -6.82 -0.84
CA PHE A 258 18.45 -7.55 -1.02
C PHE A 258 18.39 -8.77 -0.12
N ILE A 259 17.19 -9.09 0.37
CA ILE A 259 16.94 -10.31 1.14
C ILE A 259 15.54 -10.85 0.83
N GLY A 260 15.46 -12.16 0.66
CA GLY A 260 14.20 -12.88 0.47
C GLY A 260 13.72 -13.53 1.76
N TYR A 261 12.41 -13.50 1.98
CA TYR A 261 11.72 -14.20 3.06
C TYR A 261 10.64 -15.12 2.47
N ASP A 262 10.73 -16.41 2.78
CA ASP A 262 9.65 -17.34 2.47
C ASP A 262 8.42 -17.04 3.34
N TYR A 263 7.25 -16.94 2.70
CA TYR A 263 5.95 -16.87 3.36
C TYR A 263 5.05 -18.08 3.05
N GLY A 264 5.62 -19.15 2.48
CA GLY A 264 4.97 -20.43 2.21
C GLY A 264 4.37 -20.50 0.79
N ASN A 265 3.55 -19.52 0.40
CA ASN A 265 2.99 -19.45 -0.97
C ASN A 265 3.91 -18.67 -1.95
N GLY A 266 4.96 -18.04 -1.43
CA GLY A 266 5.87 -17.21 -2.22
C GLY A 266 6.96 -16.57 -1.39
N ILE A 267 7.54 -15.51 -1.96
CA ILE A 267 8.65 -14.76 -1.39
C ILE A 267 8.30 -13.28 -1.16
N VAL A 268 8.70 -12.73 -0.01
CA VAL A 268 8.83 -11.29 0.17
C VAL A 268 10.28 -10.90 -0.07
N ILE A 269 10.52 -10.02 -1.04
CA ILE A 269 11.83 -9.43 -1.30
C ILE A 269 11.87 -8.06 -0.61
N GLN A 270 12.84 -7.88 0.29
CA GLN A 270 13.18 -6.58 0.87
C GLN A 270 14.34 -5.95 0.10
N ALA A 271 14.17 -4.71 -0.34
CA ALA A 271 15.15 -3.91 -1.06
C ALA A 271 15.64 -2.75 -0.19
N GLY A 272 16.80 -2.92 0.47
CA GLY A 272 17.38 -1.95 1.40
C GLY A 272 16.88 -2.06 2.85
N ASN A 273 17.50 -1.32 3.76
CA ASN A 273 17.17 -1.34 5.20
C ASN A 273 15.82 -0.67 5.50
N LEU A 274 15.62 0.54 4.98
CA LEU A 274 14.47 1.38 5.25
C LEU A 274 13.71 1.67 3.95
N PRO A 275 12.41 1.98 4.02
CA PRO A 275 11.69 2.44 2.86
C PRO A 275 12.29 3.76 2.36
N LEU A 276 12.53 3.85 1.06
CA LEU A 276 12.97 5.04 0.35
C LEU A 276 11.77 5.73 -0.30
N SER A 277 11.71 7.06 -0.21
CA SER A 277 10.58 7.87 -0.71
C SER A 277 10.66 8.17 -2.21
N GLY A 278 11.85 8.08 -2.80
CA GLY A 278 12.08 8.50 -4.18
C GLY A 278 11.88 10.01 -4.34
N SER A 279 12.43 10.82 -3.43
CA SER A 279 12.20 12.28 -3.46
C SER A 279 12.84 12.93 -4.69
N ASP A 280 12.11 13.78 -5.41
CA ASP A 280 12.64 14.55 -6.55
C ASP A 280 13.75 15.54 -6.17
N GLU A 281 13.89 15.86 -4.88
CA GLU A 281 14.92 16.77 -4.35
C GLU A 281 16.22 16.05 -3.97
N ILE A 282 16.18 14.73 -3.76
CA ILE A 282 17.32 13.94 -3.28
C ILE A 282 17.69 12.86 -4.29
N ASP A 283 16.75 11.94 -4.52
CA ASP A 283 16.91 10.83 -5.43
C ASP A 283 15.53 10.27 -5.83
N PRO A 284 15.02 10.58 -7.04
CA PRO A 284 13.73 10.09 -7.51
C PRO A 284 13.76 8.59 -7.86
N LEU A 285 14.93 8.02 -8.13
CA LEU A 285 15.09 6.65 -8.63
C LEU A 285 16.08 5.85 -7.78
N PRO A 286 15.67 5.43 -6.56
CA PRO A 286 16.55 4.68 -5.68
C PRO A 286 17.05 3.39 -6.33
N ALA A 287 18.36 3.15 -6.27
CA ALA A 287 18.99 1.99 -6.91
C ALA A 287 18.38 0.64 -6.50
N PRO A 288 18.05 0.39 -5.21
CA PRO A 288 17.41 -0.86 -4.83
C PRO A 288 16.09 -1.12 -5.57
N TYR A 289 15.31 -0.08 -5.85
CA TYR A 289 14.00 -0.24 -6.50
C TYR A 289 14.11 -0.34 -8.01
N VAL A 290 15.04 0.39 -8.63
CA VAL A 290 15.30 0.28 -10.07
C VAL A 290 15.80 -1.12 -10.42
N LEU A 291 16.76 -1.64 -9.66
CA LEU A 291 17.31 -2.98 -9.89
C LEU A 291 16.27 -4.09 -9.61
N LEU A 292 15.47 -3.96 -8.54
CA LEU A 292 14.37 -4.89 -8.29
C LEU A 292 13.29 -4.83 -9.38
N ASN A 293 12.95 -3.62 -9.86
CA ASN A 293 12.01 -3.42 -10.95
C ASN A 293 12.51 -4.09 -12.22
N ARG A 294 13.81 -4.00 -12.55
CA ARG A 294 14.39 -4.67 -13.73
C ARG A 294 14.13 -6.17 -13.70
N VAL A 295 14.37 -6.82 -12.56
CA VAL A 295 14.19 -8.27 -12.37
C VAL A 295 12.72 -8.68 -12.39
N LEU A 296 11.83 -7.91 -11.77
CA LEU A 296 10.40 -8.26 -11.69
C LEU A 296 9.55 -7.65 -12.81
N LYS A 297 10.15 -6.88 -13.73
CA LYS A 297 9.49 -6.25 -14.88
C LYS A 297 8.68 -7.25 -15.72
N PRO A 298 9.14 -8.48 -15.99
CA PRO A 298 8.36 -9.47 -16.75
C PRO A 298 7.02 -9.84 -16.09
N LEU A 299 6.90 -9.68 -14.76
CA LEU A 299 5.67 -9.96 -14.02
C LEU A 299 4.72 -8.75 -13.96
N ARG A 300 5.17 -7.56 -14.34
CA ARG A 300 4.38 -6.34 -14.22
C ARG A 300 3.30 -6.30 -15.28
N VAL A 301 2.07 -5.98 -14.88
CA VAL A 301 0.96 -5.86 -15.83
C VAL A 301 1.19 -4.71 -16.79
N GLU A 302 0.80 -4.89 -18.06
CA GLU A 302 1.00 -3.87 -19.08
C GLU A 302 0.11 -2.64 -18.85
N LYS A 303 -1.14 -2.87 -18.41
CA LYS A 303 -2.17 -1.83 -18.24
C LYS A 303 -2.93 -2.01 -16.93
N ILE A 304 -2.99 -0.94 -16.14
CA ILE A 304 -3.73 -0.86 -14.87
C ILE A 304 -5.03 -0.04 -14.98
N GLN A 305 -5.28 0.54 -16.16
CA GLN A 305 -6.36 1.50 -16.47
C GLN A 305 -6.28 2.79 -15.68
N THR A 306 -6.54 2.76 -14.37
CA THR A 306 -6.64 3.96 -13.55
C THR A 306 -6.21 3.71 -12.11
N LEU A 307 -5.46 4.65 -11.53
CA LEU A 307 -5.13 4.63 -10.08
C LEU A 307 -6.09 5.51 -9.28
N HIS A 308 -6.73 6.49 -9.93
CA HIS A 308 -7.66 7.45 -9.34
C HIS A 308 -9.06 7.35 -9.98
N ARG A 309 -10.12 7.71 -9.25
CA ARG A 309 -11.51 7.78 -9.75
C ARG A 309 -11.98 9.18 -10.08
N GLY A 310 -11.49 10.19 -9.38
CA GLY A 310 -11.99 11.56 -9.34
C GLY A 310 -12.30 12.16 -10.72
N ASN A 311 -13.43 12.85 -10.82
CA ASN A 311 -13.94 13.37 -12.11
C ASN A 311 -13.48 14.80 -12.41
N TYR A 312 -12.29 15.18 -11.94
CA TYR A 312 -11.71 16.47 -12.28
C TYR A 312 -11.12 16.42 -13.68
N SER A 313 -11.15 17.56 -14.39
CA SER A 313 -10.41 17.70 -15.64
C SER A 313 -8.93 17.40 -15.38
N THR A 314 -8.37 16.47 -16.15
CA THR A 314 -6.98 16.03 -16.01
C THR A 314 -5.96 17.07 -16.45
N GLU A 315 -6.42 18.17 -17.08
CA GLU A 315 -5.62 19.34 -17.45
C GLU A 315 -5.43 20.31 -16.27
N GLU A 316 -6.44 20.46 -15.41
CA GLU A 316 -6.40 21.32 -14.22
C GLU A 316 -5.85 20.58 -13.00
N ILE A 317 -6.27 19.33 -12.82
CA ILE A 317 -5.85 18.46 -11.71
C ILE A 317 -5.34 17.15 -12.31
N PRO A 318 -4.01 16.97 -12.41
CA PRO A 318 -3.45 15.88 -13.17
C PRO A 318 -3.48 14.55 -12.42
N LEU A 319 -4.68 14.01 -12.20
CA LEU A 319 -4.95 12.68 -11.66
C LEU A 319 -4.24 11.60 -12.47
N ILE A 320 -3.95 10.49 -11.80
CA ILE A 320 -3.15 9.38 -12.34
C ILE A 320 -4.09 8.35 -12.98
N LYS A 321 -4.46 8.63 -14.23
CA LYS A 321 -5.37 7.85 -15.07
C LYS A 321 -4.76 7.58 -16.44
N GLY A 322 -5.16 6.48 -17.09
CA GLY A 322 -4.73 6.13 -18.46
C GLY A 322 -3.21 6.12 -18.60
N TYR A 323 -2.68 6.85 -19.58
CA TYR A 323 -1.24 6.94 -19.85
C TYR A 323 -0.42 7.41 -18.63
N ARG A 324 -0.97 8.22 -17.72
CA ARG A 324 -0.26 8.66 -16.51
C ARG A 324 -0.12 7.52 -15.50
N ALA A 325 -1.14 6.66 -15.40
CA ALA A 325 -1.08 5.46 -14.58
C ALA A 325 -0.04 4.48 -15.11
N GLU A 326 0.00 4.29 -16.43
CA GLU A 326 1.01 3.47 -17.09
C GLU A 326 2.42 4.05 -16.93
N ALA A 327 2.60 5.37 -17.07
CA ALA A 327 3.87 6.04 -16.82
C ALA A 327 4.32 5.87 -15.37
N TRP A 328 3.40 5.99 -14.40
CA TRP A 328 3.71 5.72 -13.00
C TRP A 328 4.16 4.28 -12.77
N MET A 329 3.54 3.28 -13.42
CA MET A 329 4.00 1.88 -13.31
C MET A 329 5.41 1.69 -13.87
N LYS A 330 5.75 2.40 -14.95
CA LYS A 330 7.03 2.31 -15.67
C LYS A 330 8.11 3.26 -15.12
N ARG A 331 7.85 4.00 -14.04
CA ARG A 331 8.74 5.06 -13.52
C ARG A 331 10.16 4.59 -13.15
N PHE A 332 10.33 3.31 -12.86
CA PHE A 332 11.63 2.70 -12.54
C PHE A 332 12.26 1.95 -13.72
N ASP A 333 11.67 2.04 -14.91
CA ASP A 333 12.26 1.47 -16.11
C ASP A 333 13.48 2.31 -16.51
N ILE A 334 14.55 1.59 -16.85
CA ILE A 334 15.81 2.13 -17.34
C ILE A 334 16.18 1.35 -18.60
N GLU A 335 17.04 1.95 -19.42
CA GLU A 335 17.68 1.26 -20.53
C GLU A 335 18.78 0.32 -20.00
N ASP A 336 19.09 -0.74 -20.75
CA ASP A 336 20.03 -1.78 -20.29
C ASP A 336 21.47 -1.25 -20.12
N ASP A 337 21.87 -0.22 -20.87
CA ASP A 337 23.18 0.42 -20.74
C ASP A 337 23.33 1.25 -19.45
N GLN A 338 22.21 1.65 -18.82
CA GLN A 338 22.20 2.33 -17.53
C GLN A 338 22.37 1.37 -16.35
N LYS A 339 22.29 0.04 -16.57
CA LYS A 339 22.35 -0.97 -15.50
C LYS A 339 23.57 -0.82 -14.61
N LEU A 340 24.75 -0.60 -15.19
CA LEU A 340 26.01 -0.48 -14.44
C LEU A 340 26.02 0.72 -13.51
N GLU A 341 25.49 1.86 -13.96
CA GLU A 341 25.35 3.08 -13.15
C GLU A 341 24.53 2.81 -11.88
N TYR A 342 23.46 2.04 -11.98
CA TYR A 342 22.64 1.70 -10.82
C TYR A 342 23.31 0.71 -9.87
N PHE A 343 24.18 -0.18 -10.35
CA PHE A 343 25.01 -1.01 -9.47
C PHE A 343 26.09 -0.20 -8.74
N GLU A 344 26.66 0.81 -9.38
CA GLU A 344 27.58 1.75 -8.75
C GLU A 344 26.85 2.58 -7.69
N LYS A 345 25.67 3.11 -8.02
CA LYS A 345 24.80 3.82 -7.09
C LYS A 345 24.42 2.95 -5.89
N LEU A 346 24.12 1.67 -6.11
CA LEU A 346 23.83 0.70 -5.04
C LEU A 346 25.01 0.55 -4.06
N GLN A 347 26.27 0.70 -4.50
CA GLN A 347 27.42 0.61 -3.57
C GLN A 347 27.41 1.71 -2.51
N ASN A 348 26.77 2.84 -2.78
CA ASN A 348 26.62 3.95 -1.84
C ASN A 348 25.43 3.76 -0.89
N GLU A 349 24.56 2.80 -1.16
CA GLU A 349 23.42 2.48 -0.29
C GLU A 349 23.88 1.70 0.95
N PRO A 350 23.28 1.94 2.12
CA PRO A 350 23.55 1.16 3.31
C PRO A 350 23.27 -0.33 3.09
N LYS A 351 24.25 -1.18 3.39
CA LYS A 351 24.08 -2.64 3.37
C LYS A 351 23.08 -3.09 4.44
N LEU A 352 22.36 -4.17 4.17
CA LEU A 352 21.44 -4.82 5.08
C LEU A 352 22.11 -5.14 6.42
N ASN A 353 21.39 -4.91 7.51
CA ASN A 353 21.86 -5.21 8.85
C ASN A 353 20.74 -5.80 9.73
N ALA A 354 21.12 -6.38 10.87
CA ALA A 354 20.18 -7.08 11.76
C ALA A 354 19.20 -6.15 12.53
N GLN A 355 19.40 -4.83 12.47
CA GLN A 355 18.46 -3.87 13.03
C GLN A 355 17.20 -3.78 12.16
N HIS A 356 17.37 -3.78 10.83
CA HIS A 356 16.29 -3.54 9.87
C HIS A 356 15.94 -4.75 8.99
N ALA A 357 16.60 -5.90 9.16
CA ALA A 357 16.32 -7.11 8.41
C ALA A 357 16.45 -8.38 9.27
N PHE A 358 15.64 -9.40 8.96
CA PHE A 358 15.75 -10.75 9.54
C PHE A 358 16.82 -11.57 8.81
N LEU A 359 18.10 -11.28 9.06
CA LEU A 359 19.20 -11.96 8.36
C LEU A 359 19.21 -13.49 8.57
N ASP A 360 18.67 -13.96 9.69
CA ASP A 360 18.49 -15.35 10.08
C ASP A 360 17.38 -16.07 9.30
N ARG A 361 16.45 -15.32 8.68
CA ARG A 361 15.33 -15.85 7.88
C ARG A 361 15.56 -15.76 6.37
N ARG A 362 16.78 -15.39 5.96
CA ARG A 362 17.15 -15.27 4.55
C ARG A 362 16.92 -16.59 3.82
N ILE A 363 16.34 -16.50 2.63
CA ILE A 363 16.43 -17.58 1.65
C ILE A 363 17.49 -17.27 0.60
N ASP A 364 18.17 -18.32 0.12
CA ASP A 364 19.06 -18.22 -1.03
C ASP A 364 18.22 -18.06 -2.30
N TRP A 365 18.73 -17.31 -3.28
CA TRP A 365 18.08 -17.17 -4.59
C TRP A 365 18.12 -18.45 -5.46
N LYS A 366 18.65 -19.57 -4.92
CA LYS A 366 18.93 -20.81 -5.67
C LYS A 366 17.69 -21.52 -6.20
#